data_AF-A0A951W648-F1
#
_entry.id   AF-A0A951W648-F1
#
_cell.length_a   1.000
_cell.length_b   1.000
_cell.length_c   1.000
_cell.angle_alpha   90.00
_cell.angle_beta   90.00
_cell.angle_gamma   90.00
#
_symmetry.space_group_name_H-M   'P 1'
#
loop_
_entity.id
_entity.type
_entity.pdbx_description
1 polymer ?
#
loop_
_entity_poly.entity_id
_entity_poly.type
_entity_poly.pdbx_seq_one_letter_code
_entity_poly.pdbx_strand_id
1 'polypeptide(L)'
;MKFIWSMSWYLRTIKWDDSKKIAEYKRRKSISHIYGYAYCELYISEMQYERALVFCEAGLEKKPDDEALLRRRKQLLKILQREKTVKNDNDIVRQN
;
A
#
# COMPACT_ATOMS: atom_id res chain seq x y z
N MET A 1 20.22 -49.08 -13.62
CA MET A 1 20.46 -47.72 -13.09
C MET A 1 19.68 -46.65 -13.89
N LYS A 2 18.37 -46.49 -13.67
CA LYS A 2 17.54 -45.45 -14.33
C LYS A 2 16.85 -44.47 -13.36
N PHE A 3 17.03 -44.65 -12.06
CA PHE A 3 16.23 -43.98 -11.02
C PHE A 3 16.74 -42.58 -10.62
N ILE A 4 18.00 -42.27 -10.89
CA ILE A 4 18.62 -41.01 -10.42
C ILE A 4 18.20 -39.82 -11.30
N TRP A 5 17.94 -40.09 -12.59
CA TRP A 5 17.54 -39.05 -13.56
C TRP A 5 16.09 -38.57 -13.36
N SER A 6 15.17 -39.44 -12.90
CA SER A 6 13.78 -39.05 -12.64
C SER A 6 13.65 -38.20 -11.37
N MET A 7 14.38 -38.53 -10.30
CA MET A 7 14.32 -37.79 -9.03
C MET A 7 14.90 -36.37 -9.17
N SER A 8 16.01 -36.21 -9.92
CA SER A 8 16.61 -34.89 -10.17
C SER A 8 15.71 -33.99 -11.02
N TRP A 9 14.97 -34.57 -11.97
CA TRP A 9 13.96 -33.87 -12.77
C TRP A 9 12.74 -33.46 -11.92
N TYR A 10 12.27 -34.35 -11.04
CA TYR A 10 11.14 -34.08 -10.14
C TYR A 10 11.44 -33.00 -9.09
N LEU A 11 12.64 -32.98 -8.51
CA LEU A 11 13.07 -31.92 -7.60
C LEU A 11 13.24 -30.56 -8.31
N ARG A 12 13.62 -30.58 -9.60
CA ARG A 12 13.75 -29.37 -10.42
C ARG A 12 12.38 -28.76 -10.76
N THR A 13 11.38 -29.58 -11.07
CA THR A 13 10.03 -29.08 -11.40
C THR A 13 9.34 -28.48 -10.17
N ILE A 14 9.47 -29.09 -8.99
CA ILE A 14 8.94 -28.54 -7.73
C ILE A 14 9.61 -27.21 -7.38
N LYS A 15 10.95 -27.15 -7.40
CA LYS A 15 11.68 -25.89 -7.15
C LYS A 15 11.31 -24.78 -8.13
N TRP A 16 11.06 -25.14 -9.39
CA TRP A 16 10.65 -24.17 -10.41
C TRP A 16 9.22 -23.67 -10.16
N ASP A 17 8.30 -24.53 -9.75
CA ASP A 17 6.94 -24.16 -9.38
C ASP A 17 6.91 -23.22 -8.16
N ASP A 18 7.71 -23.50 -7.13
CA ASP A 18 7.86 -22.61 -5.97
C ASP A 18 8.46 -21.26 -6.35
N SER A 19 9.47 -21.24 -7.21
CA SER A 19 10.08 -19.99 -7.70
C SER A 19 9.07 -19.10 -8.45
N LYS A 20 8.15 -19.72 -9.21
CA LYS A 20 7.07 -19.02 -9.90
C LYS A 20 6.04 -18.46 -8.93
N LYS A 21 5.61 -19.24 -7.93
CA LYS A 21 4.70 -18.77 -6.88
C LYS A 21 5.29 -17.59 -6.12
N ILE A 22 6.58 -17.64 -5.79
CA ILE A 22 7.30 -16.52 -5.15
C ILE A 22 7.31 -15.29 -6.06
N ALA A 23 7.56 -15.46 -7.37
CA ALA A 23 7.57 -14.36 -8.33
C ALA A 23 6.17 -13.74 -8.51
N GLU A 24 5.11 -14.55 -8.58
CA GLU A 24 3.73 -14.09 -8.64
C GLU A 24 3.31 -13.35 -7.37
N TYR A 25 3.68 -13.87 -6.20
CA TYR A 25 3.45 -13.21 -4.93
C TYR A 25 4.12 -11.83 -4.88
N LYS A 26 5.38 -11.74 -5.31
CA LYS A 26 6.11 -10.46 -5.41
C LYS A 26 5.43 -9.50 -6.38
N ARG A 27 4.98 -9.97 -7.54
CA ARG A 27 4.22 -9.16 -8.51
C ARG A 27 2.90 -8.65 -7.94
N ARG A 28 2.11 -9.51 -7.30
CA ARG A 28 0.84 -9.09 -6.67
C ARG A 28 1.07 -8.04 -5.60
N LYS A 29 2.11 -8.22 -4.77
CA LYS A 29 2.49 -7.25 -3.74
C LYS A 29 2.93 -5.91 -4.34
N SER A 30 3.71 -5.92 -5.42
CA SER A 30 4.09 -4.69 -6.12
C SER A 30 2.91 -3.99 -6.79
N ILE A 31 2.00 -4.75 -7.41
CA ILE A 31 0.80 -4.22 -8.05
C ILE A 31 -0.11 -3.53 -7.02
N SER A 32 -0.40 -4.22 -5.91
CA SER A 32 -1.20 -3.65 -4.82
C SER A 32 -0.60 -2.37 -4.24
N HIS A 33 0.72 -2.33 -4.10
CA HIS A 33 1.43 -1.14 -3.65
C HIS A 33 1.36 0.03 -4.65
N ILE A 34 1.52 -0.25 -5.96
CA ILE A 34 1.38 0.75 -7.03
C ILE A 34 -0.03 1.34 -7.03
N TYR A 35 -1.06 0.50 -6.88
CA TYR A 35 -2.44 0.96 -6.77
C TYR A 35 -2.64 1.84 -5.52
N GLY A 36 -2.10 1.44 -4.37
CA GLY A 36 -2.18 2.26 -3.14
C GLY A 36 -1.59 3.66 -3.34
N TYR A 37 -0.45 3.76 -4.02
CA TYR A 37 0.15 5.04 -4.38
C TYR A 37 -0.70 5.85 -5.35
N ALA A 38 -1.16 5.23 -6.45
CA ALA A 38 -1.96 5.89 -7.47
C ALA A 38 -3.29 6.43 -6.93
N TYR A 39 -4.01 5.63 -6.13
CA TYR A 39 -5.27 6.06 -5.50
C TYR A 39 -5.03 7.14 -4.44
N CYS A 40 -3.93 7.06 -3.67
CA CYS A 40 -3.57 8.13 -2.74
C CYS A 40 -3.41 9.48 -3.46
N GLU A 41 -2.65 9.53 -4.55
CA GLU A 41 -2.45 10.76 -5.34
C GLU A 41 -3.75 11.25 -5.99
N LEU A 42 -4.57 10.32 -6.51
CA LEU A 42 -5.88 10.65 -7.09
C LEU A 42 -6.79 11.32 -6.05
N TYR A 43 -6.95 10.73 -4.87
CA TYR A 43 -7.82 11.29 -3.83
C TYR A 43 -7.25 12.57 -3.21
N ILE A 44 -5.92 12.75 -3.20
CA ILE A 44 -5.30 14.04 -2.86
C ILE A 44 -5.75 15.12 -3.86
N SER A 45 -5.75 14.81 -5.16
CA SER A 45 -6.16 15.76 -6.21
C SER A 45 -7.64 16.13 -6.12
N GLU A 46 -8.48 15.19 -5.65
CA GLU A 46 -9.91 15.40 -5.41
C GLU A 46 -10.21 16.05 -4.04
N MET A 47 -9.19 16.44 -3.26
CA MET A 47 -9.32 16.96 -1.89
C MET A 47 -10.03 16.01 -0.91
N GLN A 48 -10.12 14.72 -1.25
CA GLN A 48 -10.70 13.68 -0.41
C GLN A 48 -9.63 13.10 0.53
N TYR A 49 -9.11 13.95 1.42
CA TYR A 49 -7.93 13.64 2.22
C TYR A 49 -8.09 12.42 3.15
N GLU A 50 -9.29 12.16 3.66
CA GLU A 50 -9.57 10.97 4.48
C GLU A 50 -9.45 9.67 3.68
N ARG A 51 -10.01 9.65 2.47
CA ARG A 51 -9.90 8.48 1.57
C ARG A 51 -8.47 8.30 1.09
N ALA A 52 -7.79 9.39 0.74
CA ALA A 52 -6.39 9.36 0.36
C ALA A 52 -5.53 8.71 1.45
N LEU A 53 -5.79 9.03 2.72
CA LEU A 53 -5.05 8.46 3.85
C LEU A 53 -5.22 6.94 3.94
N VAL A 54 -6.43 6.42 3.74
CA VAL A 54 -6.70 4.96 3.77
C VAL A 54 -5.88 4.23 2.71
N PHE A 55 -5.86 4.72 1.46
CA PHE A 55 -5.08 4.10 0.39
C PHE A 55 -3.56 4.27 0.59
N CYS A 56 -3.14 5.39 1.17
CA CYS A 56 -1.75 5.63 1.56
C CYS A 56 -1.28 4.62 2.60
N GLU A 57 -2.10 4.35 3.63
CA GLU A 57 -1.80 3.38 4.68
C GLU A 57 -1.80 1.94 4.16
N ALA A 58 -2.74 1.59 3.28
CA ALA A 58 -2.75 0.29 2.61
C ALA A 58 -1.47 0.06 1.77
N GLY A 59 -0.94 1.11 1.12
CA GLY A 59 0.34 1.07 0.42
C GLY A 59 1.54 0.84 1.36
N LEU A 60 1.52 1.48 2.53
CA LEU A 60 2.55 1.36 3.57
C LEU A 60 2.52 0.01 4.29
N GLU A 61 1.36 -0.63 4.46
CA GLU A 61 1.30 -2.01 4.99
C GLU A 61 2.08 -2.99 4.10
N LYS A 62 2.10 -2.76 2.79
CA LYS A 62 2.83 -3.63 1.85
C LYS A 62 4.30 -3.23 1.74
N LYS A 63 4.61 -1.93 1.79
CA LYS A 63 5.98 -1.40 1.81
C LYS A 63 6.12 -0.34 2.91
N PRO A 64 6.49 -0.75 4.13
CA PRO A 64 6.59 0.16 5.28
C PRO A 64 7.63 1.26 5.09
N ASP A 65 8.70 0.95 4.34
CA ASP A 65 9.86 1.83 4.15
C ASP A 65 9.74 2.71 2.90
N ASP A 66 8.54 2.83 2.32
CA ASP A 66 8.33 3.71 1.17
C ASP A 66 8.31 5.19 1.61
N GLU A 67 9.42 5.87 1.40
CA GLU A 67 9.57 7.29 1.77
C GLU A 67 8.53 8.20 1.12
N ALA A 68 8.12 7.93 -0.13
CA ALA A 68 7.17 8.77 -0.82
C ALA A 68 5.79 8.68 -0.15
N LEU A 69 5.32 7.46 0.14
CA LEU A 69 4.09 7.24 0.88
C LEU A 69 4.17 7.77 2.33
N LEU A 70 5.29 7.62 3.01
CA LEU A 70 5.47 8.16 4.36
C LEU A 70 5.37 9.70 4.37
N ARG A 71 5.99 10.36 3.39
CA ARG A 71 5.87 11.82 3.21
C ARG A 71 4.43 12.23 2.95
N ARG A 72 3.72 11.53 2.06
CA ARG A 72 2.30 11.79 1.76
C ARG A 72 1.39 11.61 2.98
N ARG A 73 1.56 10.50 3.72
CA ARG A 73 0.83 10.26 4.97
C ARG A 73 1.01 11.40 5.97
N LYS A 74 2.25 11.87 6.18
CA LYS A 74 2.55 12.99 7.08
C LYS A 74 1.86 14.29 6.64
N GLN A 75 1.80 14.55 5.33
CA GLN A 75 1.10 15.72 4.78
C GLN A 75 -0.41 15.61 5.01
N LEU A 76 -1.01 14.46 4.68
CA LEU A 76 -2.44 14.21 4.86
C LEU A 76 -2.89 14.35 6.30
N LEU A 77 -2.13 13.79 7.25
CA LEU A 77 -2.44 13.91 8.68
C LEU A 77 -2.44 15.36 9.17
N LYS A 78 -1.51 16.19 8.68
CA LYS A 78 -1.48 17.63 9.01
C LYS A 78 -2.70 18.37 8.48
N ILE A 79 -3.13 18.06 7.26
CA ILE A 79 -4.31 18.67 6.63
C ILE A 79 -5.55 18.32 7.44
N LEU A 80 -5.76 17.02 7.71
CA LEU A 80 -6.91 16.53 8.47
C LEU A 80 -6.95 17.08 9.89
N GLN A 81 -5.80 17.22 10.56
CA GLN A 81 -5.75 17.84 11.87
C GLN A 81 -6.19 19.31 11.84
N ARG A 82 -5.75 20.07 10.82
CA ARG A 82 -6.15 21.47 10.65
C ARG A 82 -7.65 21.60 10.35
N GLU A 83 -8.21 20.73 9.52
CA GLU A 83 -9.64 20.72 9.23
C GLU A 83 -10.48 20.44 10.48
N LYS A 84 -10.03 19.49 11.33
CA LYS A 84 -10.70 19.21 12.61
C LYS A 84 -10.68 20.40 13.56
N THR A 85 -9.54 21.11 13.67
CA THR A 85 -9.46 22.31 14.52
C THR A 85 -10.39 23.42 14.03
N VAL A 86 -10.44 23.67 12.72
CA VAL A 86 -11.30 24.71 12.14
C VAL A 86 -12.79 24.39 12.32
N LYS A 87 -13.18 23.12 12.18
CA LYS A 87 -14.57 22.71 12.43
C LYS A 87 -14.95 22.94 13.90
N ASN A 88 -14.07 22.55 14.82
CA ASN A 88 -14.31 22.72 16.25
C ASN A 88 -14.48 24.20 16.64
N ASP A 89 -13.62 25.08 16.12
CA ASP A 89 -13.70 26.53 16.37
C ASP A 89 -15.02 27.12 15.83
N ASN A 90 -15.47 26.69 14.66
CA ASN A 90 -16.73 27.14 14.07
C ASN A 90 -17.96 26.64 14.83
N ASP A 91 -17.90 25.43 15.39
CA ASP A 91 -19.01 24.87 16.18
C ASP A 91 -19.15 25.60 17.52
N ILE A 92 -18.03 26.00 18.14
CA ILE A 92 -18.01 26.83 19.35
C ILE A 92 -18.64 28.22 19.07
N VAL A 93 -18.31 28.84 17.94
CA VAL A 93 -18.86 30.17 17.58
C VAL A 93 -20.37 30.12 17.31
N ARG A 94 -20.90 29.01 16.80
CA ARG A 94 -22.34 28.85 16.50
C ARG A 94 -23.21 28.57 17.73
N GLN A 95 -22.61 28.14 18.84
CA GLN A 95 -23.31 27.82 20.08
C GLN A 95 -23.38 29.00 21.07
N ASN A 96 -22.68 30.10 20.79
CA ASN A 96 -22.74 31.36 21.52
C ASN A 96 -23.60 32.40 20.80
#